data_AF-A0A9D9GSY2-F1
#
_entry.id   AF-A0A9D9GSY2-F1
#
_cell.length_a   1.000
_cell.length_b   1.000
_cell.length_c   1.000
_cell.angle_alpha   90.00
_cell.angle_beta   90.00
_cell.angle_gamma   90.00
#
_symmetry.space_group_name_H-M   'P 1'
#
loop_
_entity.id
_entity.type
_entity.pdbx_description
1 polymer ?
#
loop_
_entity_poly.entity_id
_entity_poly.type
_entity_poly.pdbx_seq_one_letter_code
_entity_poly.pdbx_strand_id
1 'polypeptide(L)'
;MKRNACLLPLMVLCLCSCADSASSSSSSGVSESSSSSSSQVAAKTLYFPPSSYDGVGVDVFLDMDPVKLTYIYVGEGVEEPIERFEYNEDYISIDGEGRVTGKQAGSTRVYAYTATQKVEVRINVKTRISYRCLSSLLEMQTLYQEHGSPKGAALFCGDSFFDTRYNWTTFYSDFSDYNVFCSGIGTTRTEDWMYMKKELIADFAPSQVFLHLGTNNLNDAGDTGKTCAAKVINLLEEIHLSVPEADIYYFGIERTTNPAFALSHNKSLESNAEVKEHCESTSYLHYLDSPSLFEEDIDNYLISDGLHPSAAGYALYVDMVKDLLIRK
;
A
#
# COMPACT_ATOMS: atom_id res chain seq x y z
N MET A 1 -15.41 27.77 -61.41
CA MET A 1 -16.85 28.03 -61.56
C MET A 1 -17.62 26.79 -61.12
N LYS A 2 -18.54 26.98 -60.16
CA LYS A 2 -19.67 26.12 -59.73
C LYS A 2 -19.30 24.77 -59.06
N ARG A 3 -19.50 24.57 -57.74
CA ARG A 3 -20.70 24.61 -56.85
C ARG A 3 -21.60 23.36 -56.94
N ASN A 4 -21.81 22.78 -55.75
CA ASN A 4 -23.04 22.23 -55.14
C ASN A 4 -23.70 21.01 -55.83
N ALA A 5 -23.90 19.88 -55.15
CA ALA A 5 -24.83 19.60 -54.04
C ALA A 5 -26.32 19.81 -54.40
N CYS A 6 -27.12 18.74 -54.32
CA CYS A 6 -28.60 18.63 -54.23
C CYS A 6 -28.98 17.18 -54.61
N LEU A 7 -30.03 16.48 -54.17
CA LEU A 7 -31.27 16.65 -53.36
C LEU A 7 -31.73 15.18 -53.06
N LEU A 8 -32.24 14.80 -51.87
CA LEU A 8 -33.67 14.58 -51.50
C LEU A 8 -34.60 13.99 -52.61
N PRO A 9 -35.81 13.47 -52.29
CA PRO A 9 -36.28 12.50 -51.26
C PRO A 9 -37.29 11.47 -51.89
N LEU A 10 -37.91 10.54 -51.13
CA LEU A 10 -39.32 10.13 -51.41
C LEU A 10 -40.00 9.33 -50.27
N MET A 11 -41.13 9.85 -49.81
CA MET A 11 -42.23 9.18 -49.10
C MET A 11 -42.99 8.19 -49.99
N VAL A 12 -43.65 7.19 -49.40
CA VAL A 12 -45.05 6.82 -49.76
C VAL A 12 -45.80 6.34 -48.50
N LEU A 13 -46.99 6.93 -48.31
CA LEU A 13 -48.05 6.65 -47.32
C LEU A 13 -49.14 5.74 -47.92
N CYS A 14 -50.00 5.20 -47.03
CA CYS A 14 -51.45 4.88 -47.16
C CYS A 14 -51.81 3.44 -46.77
N LEU A 15 -52.95 3.09 -46.16
CA LEU A 15 -54.03 3.75 -45.38
C LEU A 15 -55.06 2.64 -45.03
N CYS A 16 -56.03 2.97 -44.16
CA CYS A 16 -57.37 2.35 -43.96
C CYS A 16 -57.47 1.16 -42.96
N SER A 17 -58.52 1.01 -42.12
CA SER A 17 -59.82 1.72 -42.02
C SER A 17 -60.60 1.36 -40.74
N CYS A 18 -61.32 2.35 -40.21
CA CYS A 18 -62.69 2.37 -39.63
C CYS A 18 -63.09 1.66 -38.32
N ALA A 19 -64.12 2.28 -37.72
CA ALA A 19 -64.60 2.25 -36.34
C ALA A 19 -65.69 1.20 -36.03
N ASP A 20 -65.94 0.88 -34.75
CA ASP A 20 -67.18 1.28 -34.04
C ASP A 20 -67.31 0.77 -32.58
N SER A 21 -67.86 1.67 -31.75
CA SER A 21 -68.68 1.55 -30.51
C SER A 21 -68.46 0.52 -29.38
N ALA A 22 -68.29 1.09 -28.18
CA ALA A 22 -68.97 0.82 -26.89
C ALA A 22 -68.80 -0.54 -26.15
N SER A 23 -68.17 -0.50 -24.96
CA SER A 23 -68.82 -0.66 -23.63
C SER A 23 -67.85 -1.16 -22.53
N SER A 24 -67.97 -0.52 -21.36
CA SER A 24 -67.72 -1.00 -19.99
C SER A 24 -66.42 -1.73 -19.57
N SER A 25 -65.83 -1.15 -18.52
CA SER A 25 -65.40 -1.78 -17.25
C SER A 25 -63.90 -2.02 -16.96
N SER A 26 -63.55 -1.53 -15.77
CA SER A 26 -62.56 -2.01 -14.78
C SER A 26 -61.05 -1.95 -15.04
N SER A 27 -60.43 -1.07 -14.24
CA SER A 27 -59.24 -1.29 -13.39
C SER A 27 -57.99 -1.96 -13.95
N SER A 28 -56.87 -1.23 -13.90
CA SER A 28 -55.74 -1.55 -13.02
C SER A 28 -54.59 -0.58 -13.28
N GLY A 29 -54.12 0.11 -12.23
CA GLY A 29 -52.97 0.99 -12.29
C GLY A 29 -51.69 0.22 -12.59
N VAL A 30 -50.83 0.83 -13.41
CA VAL A 30 -49.47 0.36 -13.64
C VAL A 30 -48.55 1.21 -12.78
N SER A 31 -48.03 0.58 -11.74
CA SER A 31 -46.90 1.05 -10.94
C SER A 31 -45.60 0.77 -11.72
N GLU A 32 -44.93 1.81 -12.19
CA GLU A 32 -43.55 1.69 -12.66
C GLU A 32 -42.62 1.68 -11.44
N SER A 33 -41.92 0.56 -11.30
CA SER A 33 -40.97 0.28 -10.24
C SER A 33 -39.62 0.90 -10.59
N SER A 34 -39.13 1.78 -9.72
CA SER A 34 -37.76 2.27 -9.74
C SER A 34 -36.83 1.19 -9.16
N SER A 35 -36.16 0.44 -10.03
CA SER A 35 -35.06 -0.44 -9.61
C SER A 35 -33.83 0.40 -9.31
N SER A 36 -33.69 0.84 -8.05
CA SER A 36 -32.41 1.30 -7.52
C SER A 36 -31.52 0.07 -7.28
N SER A 37 -30.57 -0.17 -8.20
CA SER A 37 -29.50 -1.13 -7.94
C SER A 37 -28.48 -0.47 -7.02
N SER A 38 -28.71 -0.53 -5.71
CA SER A 38 -27.63 -0.32 -4.75
C SER A 38 -26.65 -1.49 -4.89
N SER A 39 -25.60 -1.31 -5.68
CA SER A 39 -24.46 -2.20 -5.67
C SER A 39 -23.76 -2.04 -4.31
N GLN A 40 -24.19 -2.82 -3.32
CA GLN A 40 -23.44 -3.01 -2.08
C GLN A 40 -22.12 -3.63 -2.47
N VAL A 41 -21.04 -2.86 -2.37
CA VAL A 41 -19.68 -3.39 -2.44
C VAL A 41 -19.56 -4.39 -1.30
N ALA A 42 -19.38 -5.67 -1.63
CA ALA A 42 -19.21 -6.71 -0.61
C ALA A 42 -18.02 -6.34 0.27
N ALA A 43 -18.22 -6.30 1.59
CA ALA A 43 -17.16 -6.06 2.54
C ALA A 43 -16.06 -7.12 2.32
N LYS A 44 -14.85 -6.65 2.03
CA LYS A 44 -13.69 -7.52 1.86
C LYS A 44 -12.85 -7.42 3.12
N THR A 45 -12.69 -8.53 3.83
CA THR A 45 -11.70 -8.61 4.91
C THR A 45 -10.32 -8.74 4.27
N LEU A 46 -9.49 -7.72 4.47
CA LEU A 46 -8.06 -7.81 4.18
C LEU A 46 -7.35 -8.35 5.41
N TYR A 47 -6.31 -9.14 5.22
CA TYR A 47 -5.39 -9.52 6.28
C TYR A 47 -4.00 -8.99 5.96
N PHE A 48 -3.25 -8.64 7.00
CA PHE A 48 -1.89 -8.13 6.83
C PHE A 48 -0.86 -8.96 7.58
N PRO A 49 0.36 -9.02 7.02
CA PRO A 49 0.71 -8.72 5.63
C PRO A 49 0.15 -9.81 4.68
N PRO A 50 -0.42 -9.48 3.51
CA PRO A 50 -0.74 -10.52 2.53
C PRO A 50 0.53 -11.22 2.02
N SER A 51 0.35 -12.43 1.47
CA SER A 51 1.40 -13.23 0.82
C SER A 51 2.16 -12.37 -0.19
N SER A 52 3.48 -12.33 -0.04
CA SER A 52 4.40 -11.54 -0.88
C SER A 52 4.45 -12.02 -2.34
N TYR A 53 3.84 -13.17 -2.64
CA TYR A 53 3.92 -13.84 -3.94
C TYR A 53 2.67 -13.65 -4.79
N ASP A 54 1.52 -14.08 -4.27
CA ASP A 54 0.25 -14.14 -5.00
C ASP A 54 -0.85 -13.28 -4.36
N GLY A 55 -0.56 -12.64 -3.23
CA GLY A 55 -1.55 -11.91 -2.44
C GLY A 55 -2.61 -12.80 -1.79
N VAL A 56 -2.42 -14.12 -1.79
CA VAL A 56 -3.39 -15.08 -1.23
C VAL A 56 -2.88 -15.65 0.09
N GLY A 57 -3.54 -15.21 1.17
CA GLY A 57 -3.17 -15.61 2.53
C GLY A 57 -2.05 -14.75 3.11
N VAL A 58 -1.38 -15.28 4.12
CA VAL A 58 -0.25 -14.64 4.83
C VAL A 58 0.94 -15.60 4.81
N ASP A 59 2.12 -15.09 4.47
CA ASP A 59 3.34 -15.87 4.54
C ASP A 59 3.88 -15.83 5.98
N VAL A 60 4.34 -16.96 6.48
CA VAL A 60 5.06 -17.06 7.75
C VAL A 60 6.30 -17.88 7.51
N PHE A 61 7.46 -17.38 7.93
CA PHE A 61 8.72 -18.08 7.71
C PHE A 61 9.16 -18.79 8.99
N LEU A 62 9.67 -20.02 8.88
CA LEU A 62 10.05 -20.87 10.01
C LEU A 62 11.14 -20.26 10.90
N ASP A 63 11.93 -19.34 10.36
CA ASP A 63 13.12 -18.74 10.96
C ASP A 63 13.10 -17.20 10.87
N MET A 64 11.90 -16.60 10.76
CA MET A 64 11.71 -15.15 10.88
C MET A 64 10.71 -14.85 12.00
N ASP A 65 10.58 -13.58 12.33
CA ASP A 65 9.70 -13.14 13.41
C ASP A 65 8.24 -13.54 13.18
N PRO A 66 7.48 -13.75 14.29
CA PRO A 66 6.06 -13.98 14.22
C PRO A 66 5.33 -12.84 13.49
N VAL A 67 4.36 -13.22 12.67
CA VAL A 67 3.60 -12.29 11.85
C VAL A 67 2.27 -12.00 12.54
N LYS A 68 2.03 -10.75 12.93
CA LYS A 68 0.75 -10.35 13.52
C LYS A 68 -0.34 -10.42 12.46
N LEU A 69 -1.36 -11.24 12.68
CA LEU A 69 -2.58 -11.18 11.87
C LEU A 69 -3.39 -9.97 12.29
N THR A 70 -3.39 -8.95 11.45
CA THR A 70 -4.34 -7.84 11.52
C THR A 70 -5.36 -7.99 10.41
N TYR A 71 -6.57 -7.43 10.59
CA TYR A 71 -7.60 -7.39 9.56
C TYR A 71 -8.06 -5.96 9.37
N ILE A 72 -8.27 -5.57 8.12
CA ILE A 72 -8.81 -4.26 7.78
C ILE A 72 -10.12 -4.48 7.04
N TYR A 73 -11.18 -3.89 7.59
CA TYR A 73 -12.52 -3.97 7.04
C TYR A 73 -12.66 -2.93 5.92
N VAL A 74 -12.78 -3.38 4.67
CA VAL A 74 -13.07 -2.48 3.56
C VAL A 74 -14.58 -2.51 3.31
N GLY A 75 -15.33 -1.65 4.02
CA GLY A 75 -16.80 -1.47 3.93
C GLY A 75 -17.37 -0.63 5.08
N GLU A 76 -18.65 -0.22 5.03
CA GLU A 76 -19.32 0.42 6.18
C GLU A 76 -19.52 -0.60 7.30
N GLY A 77 -18.71 -0.53 8.35
CA GLY A 77 -18.77 -1.45 9.49
C GLY A 77 -17.68 -1.14 10.50
N VAL A 78 -18.05 -1.22 11.77
CA VAL A 78 -17.19 -0.98 12.93
C VAL A 78 -16.12 -2.07 12.98
N GLU A 79 -14.87 -1.70 13.26
CA GLU A 79 -13.79 -2.65 13.53
C GLU A 79 -14.10 -3.41 14.84
N GLU A 80 -14.30 -4.72 14.76
CA GLU A 80 -14.59 -5.57 15.92
C GLU A 80 -13.37 -6.38 16.29
N PRO A 81 -12.84 -6.35 17.53
CA PRO A 81 -11.65 -7.10 17.91
C PRO A 81 -11.79 -8.61 17.68
N ILE A 82 -10.69 -9.28 17.35
CA ILE A 82 -10.64 -10.75 17.33
C ILE A 82 -10.70 -11.27 18.77
N GLU A 83 -11.68 -12.13 19.03
CA GLU A 83 -11.89 -12.75 20.34
C GLU A 83 -11.11 -14.06 20.47
N ARG A 84 -10.98 -14.81 19.38
CA ARG A 84 -10.27 -16.10 19.36
C ARG A 84 -9.88 -16.55 17.96
N PHE A 85 -8.91 -17.46 17.93
CA PHE A 85 -8.49 -18.18 16.74
C PHE A 85 -8.76 -19.68 16.84
N GLU A 86 -8.99 -20.31 15.69
CA GLU A 86 -8.98 -21.77 15.51
C GLU A 86 -7.98 -22.09 14.39
N TYR A 87 -7.03 -22.98 14.66
CA TYR A 87 -5.92 -23.26 13.75
C TYR A 87 -5.33 -24.65 13.98
N ASN A 88 -4.52 -25.11 13.02
CA ASN A 88 -3.76 -26.36 13.15
C ASN A 88 -2.42 -26.11 13.86
N GLU A 89 -2.29 -26.62 15.09
CA GLU A 89 -1.11 -26.47 15.93
C GLU A 89 0.15 -27.19 15.41
N ASP A 90 0.01 -28.14 14.48
CA ASP A 90 1.15 -28.82 13.85
C ASP A 90 1.92 -27.86 12.93
N TYR A 91 1.22 -26.92 12.30
CA TYR A 91 1.81 -25.99 11.33
C TYR A 91 2.23 -24.67 11.96
N ILE A 92 1.48 -24.17 12.94
CA ILE A 92 1.68 -22.84 13.51
C ILE A 92 1.36 -22.78 15.01
N SER A 93 1.75 -21.69 15.65
CA SER A 93 1.17 -21.21 16.92
C SER A 93 0.74 -19.76 16.77
N ILE A 94 -0.29 -19.37 17.51
CA ILE A 94 -0.75 -17.97 17.58
C ILE A 94 -0.66 -17.53 19.04
N ASP A 95 0.04 -16.43 19.31
CA ASP A 95 0.15 -15.86 20.66
C ASP A 95 -1.08 -15.03 21.06
N GLY A 96 -1.09 -14.50 22.29
CA GLY A 96 -2.20 -13.70 22.82
C GLY A 96 -2.42 -12.36 22.11
N GLU A 97 -1.47 -11.91 21.28
CA GLU A 97 -1.57 -10.69 20.47
C GLU A 97 -1.88 -11.00 19.00
N GLY A 98 -2.17 -12.26 18.68
CA GLY A 98 -2.50 -12.70 17.33
C GLY A 98 -1.29 -12.89 16.41
N ARG A 99 -0.06 -13.00 16.95
CA ARG A 99 1.13 -13.25 16.14
C ARG A 99 1.30 -14.72 15.82
N VAL A 100 1.43 -15.01 14.54
CA VAL A 100 1.57 -16.36 13.99
C VAL A 100 3.04 -16.73 13.84
N THR A 101 3.44 -17.81 14.48
CA THR A 101 4.77 -18.42 14.34
C THR A 101 4.67 -19.72 13.54
N GLY A 102 5.55 -19.92 12.57
CA GLY A 102 5.62 -21.15 11.79
C GLY A 102 6.32 -22.27 12.57
N LYS A 103 5.78 -23.50 12.49
CA LYS A 103 6.37 -24.71 13.08
C LYS A 103 6.76 -25.75 12.04
N GLN A 104 5.94 -25.91 11.00
CA GLN A 104 6.16 -26.88 9.94
C GLN A 104 5.82 -26.27 8.58
N ALA A 105 6.72 -26.42 7.61
CA ALA A 105 6.50 -25.94 6.25
C ALA A 105 5.24 -26.57 5.61
N GLY A 106 4.50 -25.78 4.85
CA GLY A 106 3.28 -26.16 4.16
C GLY A 106 2.22 -25.07 4.25
N SER A 107 0.95 -25.43 4.21
CA SER A 107 -0.14 -24.46 4.31
C SER A 107 -1.24 -24.93 5.24
N THR A 108 -1.78 -24.03 6.03
CA THR A 108 -2.90 -24.27 6.94
C THR A 108 -3.95 -23.17 6.83
N ARG A 109 -5.11 -23.39 7.45
CA ARG A 109 -6.16 -22.38 7.60
C ARG A 109 -6.20 -21.91 9.04
N VAL A 110 -6.41 -20.61 9.21
CA VAL A 110 -6.75 -19.98 10.48
C VAL A 110 -8.17 -19.45 10.34
N TYR A 111 -9.00 -19.70 11.34
CA TYR A 111 -10.29 -19.07 11.47
C TYR A 111 -10.24 -18.07 12.62
N ALA A 112 -10.34 -16.79 12.30
CA ALA A 112 -10.46 -15.71 13.28
C ALA A 112 -11.94 -15.41 13.54
N TYR A 113 -12.30 -15.29 14.81
CA TYR A 113 -13.68 -15.01 15.24
C TYR A 113 -13.74 -13.64 15.91
N THR A 114 -14.65 -12.81 15.44
CA THR A 114 -15.05 -11.56 16.10
C THR A 114 -16.44 -11.74 16.73
N ALA A 115 -16.99 -10.69 17.34
CA ALA A 115 -18.33 -10.71 17.91
C ALA A 115 -19.41 -11.10 16.89
N THR A 116 -19.25 -10.70 15.62
CA THR A 116 -20.24 -10.97 14.56
C THR A 116 -19.72 -11.75 13.36
N GLN A 117 -18.41 -11.96 13.24
CA GLN A 117 -17.81 -12.54 12.02
C GLN A 117 -16.96 -13.77 12.29
N LYS A 118 -16.90 -14.65 11.30
CA LYS A 118 -15.90 -15.71 11.16
C LYS A 118 -15.15 -15.47 9.87
N VAL A 119 -13.85 -15.25 9.96
CA VAL A 119 -13.01 -14.96 8.81
C VAL A 119 -11.95 -16.05 8.64
N GLU A 120 -11.80 -16.55 7.42
CA GLU A 120 -10.80 -17.57 7.08
C GLU A 120 -9.54 -16.92 6.50
N VAL A 121 -8.37 -17.27 7.01
CA VAL A 121 -7.05 -16.89 6.49
C VAL A 121 -6.32 -18.16 6.05
N ARG A 122 -5.71 -18.13 4.87
CA ARG A 122 -4.69 -19.12 4.52
C ARG A 122 -3.34 -18.68 5.07
N ILE A 123 -2.66 -19.54 5.81
CA ILE A 123 -1.27 -19.32 6.23
C ILE A 123 -0.36 -20.23 5.41
N ASN A 124 0.65 -19.64 4.76
CA ASN A 124 1.68 -20.37 4.04
C ASN A 124 2.96 -20.36 4.87
N VAL A 125 3.25 -21.49 5.52
CA VAL A 125 4.47 -21.64 6.30
C VAL A 125 5.60 -22.03 5.35
N LYS A 126 6.58 -21.13 5.18
CA LYS A 126 7.67 -21.24 4.22
C LYS A 126 9.01 -21.27 4.94
N THR A 127 10.04 -21.71 4.24
CA THR A 127 11.43 -21.51 4.66
C THR A 127 11.91 -20.15 4.16
N ARG A 128 12.82 -19.48 4.89
CA ARG A 128 13.38 -18.17 4.50
C ARG A 128 13.94 -18.14 3.07
N ILE A 129 14.43 -19.24 2.51
CA ILE A 129 14.89 -19.30 1.09
C ILE A 129 13.79 -18.98 0.07
N SER A 130 12.51 -19.11 0.46
CA SER A 130 11.37 -18.76 -0.40
C SER A 130 10.98 -17.29 -0.29
N TYR A 131 11.62 -16.53 0.62
CA TYR A 131 11.35 -15.10 0.77
C TYR A 131 11.91 -14.35 -0.43
N ARG A 132 11.04 -13.63 -1.15
CA ARG A 132 11.37 -13.02 -2.44
C ARG A 132 12.48 -11.96 -2.34
N CYS A 133 12.60 -11.29 -1.21
CA CYS A 133 13.63 -10.26 -0.98
C CYS A 133 14.85 -10.80 -0.20
N LEU A 134 15.00 -12.12 -0.05
CA LEU A 134 16.12 -12.68 0.71
C LEU A 134 17.48 -12.20 0.21
N SER A 135 17.72 -12.21 -1.10
CA SER A 135 18.99 -11.75 -1.66
C SER A 135 19.27 -10.29 -1.32
N SER A 136 18.27 -9.41 -1.46
CA SER A 136 18.40 -7.98 -1.14
C SER A 136 18.58 -7.74 0.36
N LEU A 137 17.90 -8.51 1.20
CA LEU A 137 18.07 -8.48 2.67
C LEU A 137 19.52 -8.83 3.05
N LEU A 138 20.07 -9.90 2.48
CA LEU A 138 21.46 -10.32 2.75
C LEU A 138 22.47 -9.29 2.24
N GLU A 139 22.20 -8.65 1.11
CA GLU A 139 23.04 -7.57 0.58
C GLU A 139 23.02 -6.35 1.51
N MET A 140 21.84 -5.92 1.97
CA MET A 140 21.72 -4.84 2.95
C MET A 140 22.41 -5.16 4.27
N GLN A 141 22.31 -6.40 4.75
CA GLN A 141 23.02 -6.83 5.95
C GLN A 141 24.54 -6.77 5.78
N THR A 142 25.05 -7.07 4.59
CA THR A 142 26.49 -6.96 4.28
C THR A 142 26.92 -5.50 4.31
N LEU A 143 26.19 -4.61 3.62
CA LEU A 143 26.46 -3.17 3.66
C LEU A 143 26.39 -2.61 5.08
N TYR A 144 25.41 -3.05 5.87
CA TYR A 144 25.27 -2.64 7.26
C TYR A 144 26.49 -3.00 8.12
N GLN A 145 27.02 -4.22 7.95
CA GLN A 145 28.22 -4.67 8.65
C GLN A 145 29.45 -3.86 8.23
N GLU A 146 29.59 -3.53 6.95
CA GLU A 146 30.68 -2.71 6.42
C GLU A 146 30.65 -1.27 6.94
N HIS A 147 29.44 -0.71 7.14
CA HIS A 147 29.22 0.64 7.67
C HIS A 147 29.24 0.73 9.21
N GLY A 148 29.49 -0.38 9.91
CA GLY A 148 29.76 -0.38 11.36
C GLY A 148 28.53 -0.24 12.26
N SER A 149 27.33 -0.55 11.75
CA SER A 149 26.09 -0.55 12.52
C SER A 149 25.79 0.74 13.28
N PRO A 150 25.31 1.81 12.61
CA PRO A 150 25.17 3.12 13.24
C PRO A 150 23.94 3.15 14.17
N LYS A 151 24.10 2.65 15.40
CA LYS A 151 23.06 2.71 16.43
C LYS A 151 22.66 4.15 16.71
N GLY A 152 21.36 4.40 16.88
CA GLY A 152 20.83 5.74 17.09
C GLY A 152 20.97 6.68 15.89
N ALA A 153 21.18 6.14 14.68
CA ALA A 153 21.14 6.91 13.44
C ALA A 153 19.71 7.23 13.00
N ALA A 154 19.61 8.18 12.08
CA ALA A 154 18.45 8.32 11.21
C ALA A 154 18.53 7.28 10.09
N LEU A 155 17.51 6.43 10.01
CA LEU A 155 17.47 5.31 9.10
C LEU A 155 16.47 5.58 7.97
N PHE A 156 16.94 5.59 6.73
CA PHE A 156 16.14 5.72 5.52
C PHE A 156 15.80 4.33 5.00
N CYS A 157 14.51 3.99 5.02
CA CYS A 157 13.97 2.69 4.64
C CYS A 157 12.96 2.86 3.51
N GLY A 158 12.87 1.88 2.63
CA GLY A 158 11.82 1.90 1.63
C GLY A 158 12.14 1.19 0.34
N ASP A 159 11.43 1.59 -0.70
CA ASP A 159 11.57 1.04 -2.03
C ASP A 159 12.71 1.69 -2.84
N SER A 160 12.57 1.68 -4.17
CA SER A 160 13.58 2.18 -5.09
C SER A 160 13.93 3.64 -4.90
N PHE A 161 13.04 4.46 -4.32
CA PHE A 161 13.31 5.87 -4.06
C PHE A 161 14.46 6.06 -3.07
N PHE A 162 14.64 5.12 -2.14
CA PHE A 162 15.75 5.12 -1.18
C PHE A 162 16.83 4.10 -1.54
N ASP A 163 16.86 3.56 -2.75
CA ASP A 163 17.92 2.63 -3.15
C ASP A 163 19.17 3.39 -3.61
N THR A 164 20.20 3.41 -2.76
CA THR A 164 21.46 4.15 -3.00
C THR A 164 22.36 3.53 -4.06
N ARG A 165 22.10 2.27 -4.46
CA ARG A 165 22.92 1.57 -5.46
C ARG A 165 22.56 1.97 -6.88
N TYR A 166 21.30 2.34 -7.11
CA TYR A 166 20.75 2.58 -8.44
C TYR A 166 20.09 3.95 -8.60
N ASN A 167 19.54 4.54 -7.54
CA ASN A 167 18.76 5.77 -7.64
C ASN A 167 19.39 6.92 -6.82
N TRP A 168 19.30 6.91 -5.49
CA TRP A 168 19.85 7.97 -4.64
C TRP A 168 21.36 7.80 -4.40
N THR A 169 22.14 7.76 -5.48
CA THR A 169 23.58 7.47 -5.45
C THR A 169 24.42 8.52 -4.71
N THR A 170 23.88 9.72 -4.50
CA THR A 170 24.51 10.83 -3.75
C THR A 170 24.15 10.85 -2.27
N PHE A 171 23.33 9.93 -1.76
CA PHE A 171 22.79 9.96 -0.40
C PHE A 171 23.83 10.27 0.69
N TYR A 172 24.97 9.56 0.69
CA TYR A 172 26.00 9.74 1.72
C TYR A 172 26.78 11.06 1.59
N SER A 173 26.88 11.64 0.39
CA SER A 173 27.43 12.98 0.22
C SER A 173 26.44 14.07 0.63
N ASP A 174 25.16 13.87 0.30
CA ASP A 174 24.07 14.80 0.61
C ASP A 174 23.89 14.95 2.13
N PHE A 175 24.16 13.88 2.88
CA PHE A 175 24.05 13.84 4.35
C PHE A 175 25.38 13.64 5.07
N SER A 176 26.49 14.15 4.50
CA SER A 176 27.84 13.95 5.05
C SER A 176 27.99 14.38 6.53
N ASP A 177 27.29 15.45 6.95
CA ASP A 177 27.30 15.98 8.32
C ASP A 177 26.39 15.22 9.32
N TYR A 178 25.64 14.22 8.86
CA TYR A 178 24.60 13.55 9.64
C TYR A 178 24.89 12.07 9.87
N ASN A 179 24.43 11.54 11.00
CA ASN A 179 24.49 10.11 11.28
C ASN A 179 23.29 9.42 10.62
N VAL A 180 23.42 9.15 9.32
CA VAL A 180 22.37 8.51 8.51
C VAL A 180 22.81 7.18 7.96
N PHE A 181 21.85 6.28 7.76
CA PHE A 181 22.03 5.06 7.01
C PHE A 181 20.84 4.83 6.09
N CYS A 182 21.08 4.24 4.91
CA CYS A 182 20.02 3.96 3.96
C CYS A 182 19.93 2.46 3.67
N SER A 183 18.75 1.88 3.87
CA SER A 183 18.41 0.48 3.66
C SER A 183 17.35 0.31 2.57
N GLY A 184 17.22 1.27 1.64
CA GLY A 184 16.23 1.16 0.57
C GLY A 184 16.53 0.01 -0.39
N ILE A 185 15.47 -0.71 -0.77
CA ILE A 185 15.55 -1.87 -1.65
C ILE A 185 14.54 -1.69 -2.79
N GLY A 186 15.02 -1.62 -4.02
CA GLY A 186 14.15 -1.53 -5.19
C GLY A 186 13.06 -2.60 -5.24
N THR A 187 11.90 -2.24 -5.81
CA THR A 187 10.71 -3.10 -6.04
C THR A 187 9.96 -3.59 -4.80
N THR A 188 10.44 -3.28 -3.58
CA THR A 188 9.76 -3.74 -2.36
C THR A 188 8.43 -3.05 -2.13
N ARG A 189 7.54 -3.75 -1.45
CA ARG A 189 6.25 -3.28 -0.96
C ARG A 189 6.22 -3.26 0.56
N THR A 190 5.18 -2.68 1.13
CA THR A 190 4.94 -2.68 2.59
C THR A 190 5.01 -4.08 3.21
N GLU A 191 4.50 -5.10 2.51
CA GLU A 191 4.51 -6.49 2.96
C GLU A 191 5.91 -7.07 3.05
N ASP A 192 6.80 -6.71 2.14
CA ASP A 192 8.18 -7.18 2.19
C ASP A 192 8.87 -6.64 3.46
N TRP A 193 8.64 -5.37 3.76
CA TRP A 193 9.18 -4.70 4.94
C TRP A 193 8.62 -5.23 6.25
N MET A 194 7.41 -5.80 6.28
CA MET A 194 6.89 -6.49 7.47
C MET A 194 7.77 -7.64 7.93
N TYR A 195 8.46 -8.31 7.00
CA TYR A 195 9.41 -9.39 7.31
C TYR A 195 10.82 -8.88 7.58
N MET A 196 11.24 -7.77 6.95
CA MET A 196 12.59 -7.23 7.11
C MET A 196 12.75 -6.25 8.26
N LYS A 197 11.65 -5.68 8.80
CA LYS A 197 11.71 -4.60 9.81
C LYS A 197 12.58 -4.94 11.01
N LYS A 198 12.60 -6.19 11.47
CA LYS A 198 13.49 -6.56 12.57
C LYS A 198 14.95 -6.40 12.17
N GLU A 199 15.33 -7.06 11.08
CA GLU A 199 16.72 -7.20 10.64
C GLU A 199 17.28 -5.91 10.03
N LEU A 200 16.42 -5.04 9.47
CA LEU A 200 16.82 -3.80 8.79
C LEU A 200 16.40 -2.52 9.52
N ILE A 201 15.56 -2.57 10.55
CA ILE A 201 15.14 -1.39 11.33
C ILE A 201 15.38 -1.63 12.83
N ALA A 202 14.77 -2.64 13.43
CA ALA A 202 14.76 -2.80 14.89
C ALA A 202 16.16 -3.09 15.46
N ASP A 203 16.92 -3.97 14.82
CA ASP A 203 18.27 -4.34 15.27
C ASP A 203 19.27 -3.17 15.18
N PHE A 204 18.90 -2.08 14.51
CA PHE A 204 19.68 -0.85 14.40
C PHE A 204 19.41 0.10 15.57
N ALA A 205 18.29 -0.06 16.28
CA ALA A 205 17.84 0.86 17.31
C ALA A 205 17.96 2.34 16.86
N PRO A 206 17.32 2.73 15.74
CA PRO A 206 17.37 4.10 15.22
C PRO A 206 16.67 5.06 16.17
N SER A 207 17.04 6.34 16.12
CA SER A 207 16.26 7.42 16.76
C SER A 207 15.22 8.01 15.82
N GLN A 208 15.42 7.86 14.51
CA GLN A 208 14.51 8.36 13.48
C GLN A 208 14.41 7.33 12.36
N VAL A 209 13.20 7.06 11.88
CA VAL A 209 12.95 6.22 10.70
C VAL A 209 12.29 7.07 9.62
N PHE A 210 12.92 7.18 8.46
CA PHE A 210 12.36 7.82 7.27
C PHE A 210 11.91 6.72 6.32
N LEU A 211 10.62 6.66 5.99
CA LEU A 211 10.02 5.59 5.20
C LEU A 211 9.46 6.13 3.89
N HIS A 212 9.85 5.52 2.77
CA HIS A 212 9.21 5.72 1.47
C HIS A 212 8.72 4.37 0.90
N LEU A 213 7.42 4.13 0.99
CA LEU A 213 6.77 2.90 0.50
C LEU A 213 5.34 3.20 0.06
N GLY A 214 4.81 2.35 -0.82
CA GLY A 214 3.43 2.41 -1.31
C GLY A 214 3.34 2.56 -2.82
N THR A 215 4.37 3.12 -3.46
CA THR A 215 4.47 3.23 -4.91
C THR A 215 4.30 1.88 -5.60
N ASN A 216 5.02 0.84 -5.16
CA ASN A 216 4.92 -0.51 -5.73
C ASN A 216 3.64 -1.25 -5.31
N ASN A 217 3.01 -0.88 -4.19
CA ASN A 217 1.69 -1.38 -3.81
C ASN A 217 0.64 -0.93 -4.83
N LEU A 218 0.69 0.34 -5.24
CA LEU A 218 -0.21 0.89 -6.25
C LEU A 218 0.12 0.37 -7.66
N ASN A 219 1.39 0.46 -8.06
CA ASN A 219 1.86 0.22 -9.42
C ASN A 219 1.91 -1.27 -9.78
N ASP A 220 2.45 -2.10 -8.89
CA ASP A 220 2.74 -3.50 -9.20
C ASP A 220 1.74 -4.47 -8.54
N ALA A 221 1.26 -4.15 -7.33
CA ALA A 221 0.26 -4.99 -6.65
C ALA A 221 -1.17 -4.65 -7.08
N GLY A 222 -1.38 -3.47 -7.67
CA GLY A 222 -2.68 -3.01 -8.14
C GLY A 222 -3.64 -2.63 -7.01
N ASP A 223 -3.11 -2.36 -5.81
CA ASP A 223 -3.91 -1.98 -4.64
C ASP A 223 -4.80 -0.75 -4.94
N THR A 224 -5.91 -0.62 -4.22
CA THR A 224 -6.67 0.64 -4.16
C THR A 224 -5.94 1.63 -3.25
N GLY A 225 -6.28 2.92 -3.31
CA GLY A 225 -5.67 3.91 -2.41
C GLY A 225 -5.92 3.55 -0.94
N LYS A 226 -7.16 3.20 -0.59
CA LYS A 226 -7.51 2.70 0.75
C LYS A 226 -6.71 1.47 1.19
N THR A 227 -6.55 0.50 0.30
CA THR A 227 -5.80 -0.72 0.61
C THR A 227 -4.32 -0.40 0.85
N CYS A 228 -3.76 0.49 0.03
CA CYS A 228 -2.38 0.96 0.18
C CYS A 228 -2.18 1.72 1.49
N ALA A 229 -3.04 2.69 1.81
CA ALA A 229 -2.99 3.44 3.06
C ALA A 229 -3.03 2.51 4.27
N ALA A 230 -3.96 1.56 4.27
CA ALA A 230 -4.13 0.65 5.38
C ALA A 230 -2.92 -0.28 5.59
N LYS A 231 -2.24 -0.70 4.50
CA LYS A 231 -0.96 -1.43 4.57
C LYS A 231 0.18 -0.57 5.13
N VAL A 232 0.28 0.67 4.67
CA VAL A 232 1.30 1.62 5.12
C VAL A 232 1.13 1.90 6.60
N ILE A 233 -0.09 2.23 7.03
CA ILE A 233 -0.42 2.48 8.44
C ILE A 233 -0.07 1.28 9.30
N ASN A 234 -0.47 0.06 8.90
CA ASN A 234 -0.13 -1.15 9.64
C ASN A 234 1.39 -1.35 9.78
N LEU A 235 2.17 -1.10 8.73
CA LEU A 235 3.63 -1.16 8.80
C LEU A 235 4.21 -0.08 9.74
N LEU A 236 3.70 1.15 9.70
CA LEU A 236 4.13 2.24 10.58
C LEU A 236 3.91 1.90 12.06
N GLU A 237 2.74 1.37 12.41
CA GLU A 237 2.43 0.91 13.77
C GLU A 237 3.35 -0.23 14.22
N GLU A 238 3.60 -1.18 13.32
CA GLU A 238 4.47 -2.33 13.58
C GLU A 238 5.96 -1.96 13.71
N ILE A 239 6.40 -0.93 12.99
CA ILE A 239 7.71 -0.32 13.20
C ILE A 239 7.77 0.33 14.58
N HIS A 240 6.77 1.13 14.97
CA HIS A 240 6.74 1.75 16.29
C HIS A 240 6.78 0.71 17.43
N LEU A 241 6.04 -0.39 17.32
CA LEU A 241 6.11 -1.49 18.31
C LEU A 241 7.51 -2.10 18.43
N SER A 242 8.29 -2.08 17.33
CA SER A 242 9.65 -2.63 17.30
C SER A 242 10.70 -1.63 17.80
N VAL A 243 10.48 -0.34 17.60
CA VAL A 243 11.37 0.78 17.95
C VAL A 243 10.58 1.94 18.60
N PRO A 244 10.03 1.76 19.82
CA PRO A 244 9.05 2.68 20.40
C PRO A 244 9.57 4.09 20.71
N GLU A 245 10.90 4.26 20.78
CA GLU A 245 11.55 5.54 21.05
C GLU A 245 11.88 6.33 19.78
N ALA A 246 11.65 5.76 18.59
CA ALA A 246 11.95 6.42 17.32
C ALA A 246 10.77 7.25 16.81
N ASP A 247 11.07 8.46 16.32
CA ASP A 247 10.13 9.21 15.48
C ASP A 247 10.13 8.62 14.07
N ILE A 248 8.94 8.47 13.47
CA ILE A 248 8.78 7.87 12.14
C ILE A 248 8.23 8.93 11.18
N TYR A 249 8.96 9.16 10.09
CA TYR A 249 8.66 10.12 9.05
C TYR A 249 8.29 9.37 7.77
N TYR A 250 7.05 9.51 7.31
CA TYR A 250 6.58 8.87 6.09
C TYR A 250 6.54 9.86 4.93
N PHE A 251 7.27 9.58 3.86
CA PHE A 251 7.17 10.32 2.60
C PHE A 251 5.91 9.89 1.85
N GLY A 252 5.08 10.88 1.51
CA GLY A 252 3.91 10.66 0.66
C GLY A 252 4.31 10.12 -0.72
N ILE A 253 3.42 9.34 -1.32
CA ILE A 253 3.66 8.73 -2.64
C ILE A 253 3.58 9.81 -3.72
N GLU A 254 4.68 10.05 -4.43
CA GLU A 254 4.71 11.00 -5.55
C GLU A 254 3.83 10.55 -6.71
N ARG A 255 3.37 11.53 -7.48
CA ARG A 255 2.76 11.27 -8.78
C ARG A 255 3.81 10.74 -9.74
N THR A 256 3.44 9.73 -10.51
CA THR A 256 4.20 9.25 -11.66
C THR A 256 3.65 9.88 -12.95
N THR A 257 4.55 10.27 -13.85
CA THR A 257 4.23 10.66 -15.24
C THR A 257 4.36 9.49 -16.21
N ASN A 258 4.78 8.31 -15.73
CA ASN A 258 4.88 7.10 -16.52
C ASN A 258 3.50 6.61 -16.97
N PRO A 259 3.24 6.52 -18.29
CA PRO A 259 1.93 6.10 -18.80
C PRO A 259 1.50 4.70 -18.35
N ALA A 260 2.45 3.80 -18.04
CA ALA A 260 2.16 2.46 -17.53
C ALA A 260 1.41 2.48 -16.19
N PHE A 261 1.57 3.56 -15.42
CA PHE A 261 1.03 3.73 -14.07
C PHE A 261 0.02 4.88 -13.98
N ALA A 262 -0.59 5.29 -15.10
CA ALA A 262 -1.50 6.44 -15.16
C ALA A 262 -2.70 6.33 -14.19
N LEU A 263 -3.15 5.11 -13.87
CA LEU A 263 -4.24 4.86 -12.92
C LEU A 263 -3.82 5.01 -11.45
N SER A 264 -2.52 5.04 -11.16
CA SER A 264 -2.01 5.10 -9.79
C SER A 264 -2.11 6.50 -9.18
N HIS A 265 -2.19 7.57 -9.98
CA HIS A 265 -2.23 8.94 -9.45
C HIS A 265 -3.43 9.19 -8.52
N ASN A 266 -4.65 8.89 -8.95
CA ASN A 266 -5.82 9.09 -8.08
C ASN A 266 -5.77 8.18 -6.83
N LYS A 267 -5.14 7.02 -6.96
CA LYS A 267 -4.97 6.09 -5.85
C LYS A 267 -3.91 6.58 -4.86
N SER A 268 -2.83 7.22 -5.33
CA SER A 268 -1.83 7.81 -4.46
C SER A 268 -2.39 9.01 -3.69
N LEU A 269 -3.23 9.84 -4.33
CA LEU A 269 -3.95 10.91 -3.63
C LEU A 269 -4.86 10.38 -2.51
N GLU A 270 -5.65 9.32 -2.78
CA GLU A 270 -6.48 8.68 -1.75
C GLU A 270 -5.61 8.08 -0.63
N SER A 271 -4.55 7.36 -0.98
CA SER A 271 -3.64 6.75 -0.01
C SER A 271 -2.96 7.80 0.88
N ASN A 272 -2.40 8.84 0.27
CA ASN A 272 -1.69 9.91 0.97
C ASN A 272 -2.60 10.66 1.93
N ALA A 273 -3.86 10.90 1.55
CA ALA A 273 -4.83 11.57 2.42
C ALA A 273 -5.10 10.78 3.70
N GLU A 274 -5.37 9.47 3.59
CA GLU A 274 -5.64 8.61 4.75
C GLU A 274 -4.39 8.44 5.64
N VAL A 275 -3.20 8.24 5.05
CA VAL A 275 -1.95 8.14 5.83
C VAL A 275 -1.62 9.46 6.53
N LYS A 276 -1.81 10.59 5.86
CA LYS A 276 -1.61 11.92 6.46
C LYS A 276 -2.51 12.15 7.66
N GLU A 277 -3.81 11.85 7.54
CA GLU A 277 -4.77 11.95 8.65
C GLU A 277 -4.35 11.07 9.84
N HIS A 278 -3.88 9.85 9.57
CA HIS A 278 -3.37 8.96 10.62
C HIS A 278 -2.10 9.53 11.29
N CYS A 279 -1.14 10.06 10.53
CA CYS A 279 0.04 10.71 11.10
C CYS A 279 -0.32 11.94 11.95
N GLU A 280 -1.26 12.78 11.51
CA GLU A 280 -1.68 13.98 12.25
C GLU A 280 -2.35 13.66 13.61
N SER A 281 -2.90 12.45 13.76
CA SER A 281 -3.51 11.98 15.02
C SER A 281 -2.56 11.17 15.92
N THR A 282 -1.32 10.93 15.48
CA THR A 282 -0.37 10.02 16.15
C THR A 282 0.97 10.69 16.43
N SER A 283 1.33 10.85 17.70
CA SER A 283 2.44 11.75 18.10
C SER A 283 3.84 11.36 17.60
N TYR A 284 4.09 10.07 17.36
CA TYR A 284 5.38 9.54 16.88
C TYR A 284 5.44 9.40 15.36
N LEU A 285 4.39 9.81 14.65
CA LEU A 285 4.29 9.75 13.19
C LEU A 285 4.29 11.15 12.59
N HIS A 286 5.03 11.32 11.50
CA HIS A 286 5.13 12.58 10.78
C HIS A 286 4.96 12.33 9.28
N TYR A 287 3.95 12.97 8.68
CA TYR A 287 3.77 12.94 7.24
C TYR A 287 4.66 14.00 6.57
N LEU A 288 5.44 13.57 5.60
CA LEU A 288 6.28 14.41 4.76
C LEU A 288 5.62 14.59 3.39
N ASP A 289 5.18 15.81 3.11
CA ASP A 289 4.41 16.16 1.90
C ASP A 289 5.32 16.38 0.66
N SER A 290 6.21 15.43 0.41
CA SER A 290 7.01 15.36 -0.82
C SER A 290 6.19 15.39 -2.11
N PRO A 291 5.00 14.73 -2.22
CA PRO A 291 4.23 14.78 -3.46
C PRO A 291 3.83 16.21 -3.84
N SER A 292 3.47 17.06 -2.88
CA SER A 292 3.10 18.45 -3.18
C SER A 292 4.28 19.26 -3.74
N LEU A 293 5.51 19.02 -3.27
CA LEU A 293 6.70 19.66 -3.83
C LEU A 293 7.00 19.18 -5.26
N PHE A 294 6.80 17.90 -5.53
CA PHE A 294 7.02 17.34 -6.86
C PHE A 294 6.05 17.89 -7.91
N GLU A 295 4.83 18.25 -7.54
CA GLU A 295 3.86 18.84 -8.49
C GLU A 295 4.23 20.26 -8.94
N GLU A 296 5.17 20.95 -8.27
CA GLU A 296 5.61 22.29 -8.69
C GLU A 296 6.35 22.27 -10.04
N ASP A 297 7.15 21.24 -10.31
CA ASP A 297 7.89 21.05 -11.57
C ASP A 297 8.21 19.56 -11.81
N ILE A 298 7.15 18.74 -11.94
CA ILE A 298 7.25 17.28 -11.99
C ILE A 298 8.18 16.76 -13.08
N ASP A 299 8.24 17.45 -14.22
CA ASP A 299 9.10 17.07 -15.35
C ASP A 299 10.59 17.31 -15.05
N ASN A 300 10.92 18.25 -14.16
CA ASN A 300 12.28 18.48 -13.68
C ASN A 300 12.65 17.56 -12.51
N TYR A 301 11.68 17.19 -11.67
CA TYR A 301 11.92 16.40 -10.47
C TYR A 301 11.93 14.89 -10.69
N LEU A 302 11.45 14.41 -11.85
CA LEU A 302 11.53 13.00 -12.24
C LEU A 302 12.59 12.79 -13.32
N ILE A 303 13.22 11.62 -13.34
CA ILE A 303 14.04 11.20 -14.48
C ILE A 303 13.13 10.77 -15.65
N SER A 304 13.75 10.44 -16.79
CA SER A 304 13.04 10.12 -18.03
C SER A 304 12.08 8.91 -17.96
N ASP A 305 12.14 8.11 -16.90
CA ASP A 305 11.20 7.01 -16.68
C ASP A 305 9.86 7.47 -16.11
N GLY A 306 9.75 8.74 -15.71
CA GLY A 306 8.56 9.34 -15.14
C GLY A 306 8.16 8.77 -13.78
N LEU A 307 9.09 8.18 -13.03
CA LEU A 307 8.83 7.57 -11.73
C LEU A 307 9.87 7.95 -10.68
N HIS A 308 11.17 7.79 -10.97
CA HIS A 308 12.20 8.00 -9.95
C HIS A 308 12.66 9.45 -9.89
N PRO A 309 13.04 9.95 -8.69
CA PRO A 309 13.55 11.31 -8.55
C PRO A 309 14.81 11.57 -9.39
N SER A 310 14.86 12.74 -10.01
CA SER A 310 16.08 13.31 -10.58
C SER A 310 17.01 13.83 -9.48
N ALA A 311 18.19 14.33 -9.85
CA ALA A 311 19.06 15.03 -8.90
C ALA A 311 18.36 16.25 -8.25
N ALA A 312 17.51 16.95 -8.99
CA ALA A 312 16.71 18.05 -8.45
C ALA A 312 15.61 17.54 -7.51
N GLY A 313 14.99 16.39 -7.83
CA GLY A 313 14.02 15.74 -6.94
C GLY A 313 14.64 15.30 -5.61
N TYR A 314 15.83 14.67 -5.64
CA TYR A 314 16.54 14.32 -4.41
C TYR A 314 16.98 15.55 -3.61
N ALA A 315 17.34 16.65 -4.25
CA ALA A 315 17.64 17.89 -3.54
C ALA A 315 16.43 18.39 -2.71
N LEU A 316 15.20 18.22 -3.22
CA LEU A 316 13.98 18.52 -2.44
C LEU A 316 13.86 17.62 -1.21
N TYR A 317 14.14 16.32 -1.34
CA TYR A 317 14.11 15.40 -0.21
C TYR A 317 15.12 15.80 0.86
N VAL A 318 16.35 16.15 0.46
CA VAL A 318 17.40 16.62 1.37
C VAL A 318 16.93 17.88 2.11
N ASP A 319 16.44 18.88 1.37
CA ASP A 319 15.98 20.14 1.95
C ASP A 319 14.82 19.96 2.92
N MET A 320 13.93 19.00 2.63
CA MET A 320 12.79 18.66 3.49
C MET A 320 13.21 18.09 4.84
N VAL A 321 14.26 17.27 4.89
CA VAL A 321 14.60 16.49 6.10
C VAL A 321 15.83 16.96 6.86
N LYS A 322 16.73 17.75 6.24
CA LYS A 322 18.02 18.14 6.84
C LYS A 322 17.91 18.84 8.20
N ASP A 323 16.83 19.58 8.43
CA ASP A 323 16.59 20.31 9.69
C ASP A 323 15.91 19.41 10.75
N LEU A 324 15.41 18.24 10.35
CA LEU A 324 14.88 17.20 11.24
C LEU A 324 16.00 16.28 11.74
N LEU A 325 17.06 16.10 10.96
CA LEU A 325 18.14 15.15 11.24
C LEU A 325 19.04 15.59 12.39
N ILE A 326 19.45 14.62 13.21
CA ILE A 326 20.43 14.82 14.28
C ILE A 326 21.85 14.90 13.66
N ARG A 327 22.57 15.99 13.95
CA ARG A 327 23.96 16.19 13.52
C ARG A 327 24.92 15.28 14.28
N LYS A 328 26.02 14.89 13.63
CA LYS A 328 27.15 14.19 14.26
C LYS A 328 27.89 15.06 15.27
#